data_AF-A0A377WP73-F1
#
_entry.id   AF-A0A377WP73-F1
#
_cell.length_a   1.000
_cell.length_b   1.000
_cell.length_c   1.000
_cell.angle_alpha   90.00
_cell.angle_beta   90.00
_cell.angle_gamma   90.00
#
_symmetry.space_group_name_H-M   'P 1'
#
loop_
_entity.id
_entity.type
_entity.pdbx_description
1 polymer ?
#
loop_
_entity_poly.entity_id
_entity_poly.type
_entity_poly.pdbx_seq_one_letter_code
_entity_poly.pdbx_strand_id
1 'polypeptide(L)'
;MSDDMSMVSPSSAGEHGVLRSMQEVAMSSQEASKMLRTYNIAWWGNNYYDVNELGHISVCPDPDVPEARVDLAELVKAREAQGQRLPALFCFPQILQHRLRSINAAFKRARESYGYNGDYFLVYPIKVNQHRRVIESLIHSGEPLGLEAGSKAELMAVLAHAGMTRSVIVCNGYKDREYIRLALVGEKMGHKVYLVIEKMSEIAIVLEEAERLNVVPRLGVRARLASQGSGKWQSSGGEKSKFGLAATQVLQLVEILREAGHLESLQLLHFHLGSQMANIRDIATGVRESARFYVELHKLGVNIQCFDVGGGLGVDYEGTRSQSDCSVNYGLNEYANNIIWAIGDACEENGLPHPTVITESGRAVTAHHTVLVSNIIGVERNEYTEATPPAEDAARPLQSMWETWLEMHETGNRRSLREWLHDSQMDLHDIHIGYSSGTFNLQERAWAEQLYLNMCHEVQKQLDPSNRAPSSHHR
;
A
#
# COMPACT_ATOMS: atom_id res chain seq x y z
N MET A 1 -13.49 -50.42 12.63
CA MET A 1 -12.16 -50.56 11.99
C MET A 1 -11.37 -49.35 12.44
N SER A 2 -10.51 -49.60 13.41
CA SER A 2 -9.61 -48.67 14.06
C SER A 2 -8.37 -48.49 13.18
N ASP A 3 -8.08 -47.27 12.75
CA ASP A 3 -6.79 -46.93 12.15
C ASP A 3 -6.06 -45.96 13.06
N ASP A 4 -4.84 -46.38 13.39
CA ASP A 4 -3.87 -45.80 14.32
C ASP A 4 -3.52 -44.35 14.00
N MET A 5 -3.76 -43.46 14.97
CA MET A 5 -3.01 -42.21 15.08
C MET A 5 -1.66 -42.52 15.74
N SER A 6 -0.66 -42.85 14.92
CA SER A 6 0.73 -42.86 15.38
C SER A 6 1.17 -41.42 15.69
N MET A 7 1.29 -41.11 16.97
CA MET A 7 1.96 -39.90 17.45
C MET A 7 3.42 -39.90 16.98
N VAL A 8 3.76 -38.99 16.07
CA VAL A 8 5.15 -38.67 15.76
C VAL A 8 5.65 -37.75 16.86
N SER A 9 6.55 -38.27 17.69
CA SER A 9 7.34 -37.53 18.67
C SER A 9 8.18 -36.44 18.00
N PRO A 10 8.33 -35.25 18.60
CA PRO A 10 9.17 -34.20 18.05
C PRO A 10 10.64 -34.62 18.19
N SER A 11 11.30 -34.91 17.06
CA SER A 11 12.74 -35.12 17.01
C SER A 11 13.45 -33.80 17.37
N SER A 12 14.29 -33.86 18.40
CA SER A 12 15.32 -32.90 18.82
C SER A 12 15.41 -31.63 17.97
N ALA A 13 14.88 -30.54 18.52
CA ALA A 13 15.20 -29.19 18.10
C ALA A 13 16.73 -29.01 18.16
N GLY A 14 17.35 -28.89 16.99
CA GLY A 14 18.71 -28.38 16.89
C GLY A 14 18.75 -26.95 17.42
N GLU A 15 19.82 -26.61 18.12
CA GLU A 15 20.12 -25.27 18.61
C GLU A 15 20.13 -24.27 17.44
N HIS A 16 18.99 -23.66 17.14
CA HIS A 16 18.95 -22.46 16.32
C HIS A 16 19.23 -21.28 17.24
N GLY A 17 20.47 -20.75 17.15
CA GLY A 17 20.80 -19.46 17.74
C GLY A 17 19.79 -18.39 17.30
N VAL A 18 19.49 -17.46 18.19
CA VAL A 18 18.55 -16.35 17.94
C VAL A 18 19.09 -15.51 16.77
N LEU A 19 18.38 -15.51 15.63
CA LEU A 19 18.73 -14.70 14.45
C LEU A 19 18.66 -13.21 14.80
N ARG A 20 19.79 -12.51 14.67
CA ARG A 20 19.89 -11.07 14.95
C ARG A 20 19.68 -10.22 13.70
N SER A 21 19.23 -8.98 13.91
CA SER A 21 19.13 -7.99 12.85
C SER A 21 20.52 -7.56 12.38
N MET A 22 20.69 -7.38 11.07
CA MET A 22 21.91 -6.79 10.51
C MET A 22 22.11 -5.36 11.02
N GLN A 23 21.05 -4.64 11.42
CA GLN A 23 21.18 -3.31 12.04
C GLN A 23 21.84 -3.37 13.42
N GLU A 24 21.64 -4.46 14.16
CA GLU A 24 22.26 -4.70 15.47
C GLU A 24 23.74 -5.10 15.34
N VAL A 25 24.11 -5.73 14.22
CA VAL A 25 25.43 -6.36 14.02
C VAL A 25 26.37 -5.53 13.12
N ALA A 26 25.85 -4.83 12.10
CA ALA A 26 26.64 -4.28 11.01
C ALA A 26 27.15 -2.83 11.19
N MET A 27 27.17 -2.30 12.42
CA MET A 27 27.81 -0.99 12.69
C MET A 27 29.31 -0.94 12.30
N SER A 28 29.92 -2.07 11.92
CA SER A 28 31.34 -2.20 11.53
C SER A 28 31.62 -2.39 10.02
N SER A 29 30.63 -2.69 9.16
CA SER A 29 30.86 -2.93 7.72
C SER A 29 30.25 -1.85 6.83
N GLN A 30 31.11 -1.17 6.06
CA GLN A 30 30.73 -0.04 5.20
C GLN A 30 29.84 -0.46 4.02
N GLU A 31 30.04 -1.65 3.46
CA GLU A 31 29.25 -2.18 2.34
C GLU A 31 27.86 -2.65 2.78
N ALA A 32 27.78 -3.37 3.90
CA ALA A 32 26.52 -3.78 4.52
C ALA A 32 25.66 -2.55 4.88
N SER A 33 26.28 -1.54 5.49
CA SER A 33 25.63 -0.28 5.83
C SER A 33 25.12 0.46 4.58
N LYS A 34 25.88 0.46 3.48
CA LYS A 34 25.46 1.04 2.19
C LYS A 34 24.24 0.32 1.62
N MET A 35 24.27 -1.01 1.56
CA MET A 35 23.16 -1.83 1.04
C MET A 35 21.86 -1.59 1.83
N LEU A 36 21.94 -1.62 3.16
CA LEU A 36 20.80 -1.36 4.05
C LEU A 36 20.21 0.04 3.84
N ARG A 37 21.07 1.05 3.67
CA ARG A 37 20.65 2.44 3.38
C ARG A 37 20.07 2.61 1.99
N THR A 38 20.53 1.86 0.98
CA THR A 38 20.02 1.98 -0.39
C THR A 38 18.63 1.38 -0.54
N TYR A 39 18.35 0.25 0.11
CA TYR A 39 17.05 -0.43 -0.02
C TYR A 39 15.96 0.07 0.95
N ASN A 40 16.31 0.90 1.93
CA ASN A 40 15.38 1.48 2.90
C ASN A 40 14.49 0.45 3.64
N ILE A 41 14.94 -0.80 3.79
CA ILE A 41 14.17 -1.87 4.44
C ILE A 41 13.76 -1.47 5.86
N ALA A 42 14.64 -0.76 6.58
CA ALA A 42 14.35 -0.22 7.91
C ALA A 42 13.12 0.71 7.95
N TRP A 43 12.83 1.41 6.85
CA TRP A 43 11.78 2.41 6.77
C TRP A 43 10.43 1.82 6.35
N TRP A 44 10.41 1.08 5.24
CA TRP A 44 9.16 0.47 4.75
C TRP A 44 8.85 -0.88 5.42
N GLY A 45 9.87 -1.59 5.92
CA GLY A 45 9.74 -2.93 6.51
C GLY A 45 8.95 -2.96 7.81
N ASN A 46 8.78 -1.82 8.49
CA ASN A 46 7.97 -1.67 9.72
C ASN A 46 8.28 -2.73 10.78
N ASN A 47 9.55 -3.11 10.91
CA ASN A 47 10.06 -4.20 11.77
C ASN A 47 9.56 -5.61 11.43
N TYR A 48 8.70 -5.77 10.42
CA TYR A 48 8.31 -7.10 9.93
C TYR A 48 9.38 -7.71 9.04
N TYR A 49 10.07 -6.90 8.26
CA TYR A 49 11.11 -7.34 7.35
C TYR A 49 12.40 -6.62 7.65
N ASP A 50 13.50 -7.37 7.64
CA ASP A 50 14.84 -6.85 7.88
C ASP A 50 15.88 -7.81 7.31
N VAL A 51 17.11 -7.33 7.12
CA VAL A 51 18.23 -8.22 6.77
C VAL A 51 18.80 -8.78 8.06
N ASN A 52 19.10 -10.09 8.12
CA ASN A 52 19.73 -10.72 9.28
C ASN A 52 21.26 -10.65 9.20
N GLU A 53 21.93 -11.09 10.27
CA GLU A 53 23.40 -11.11 10.36
C GLU A 53 24.12 -11.94 9.28
N LEU A 54 23.40 -12.81 8.56
CA LEU A 54 23.90 -13.60 7.43
C LEU A 54 23.75 -12.89 6.08
N GLY A 55 23.15 -11.69 6.06
CA GLY A 55 22.86 -10.95 4.82
C GLY A 55 21.60 -11.43 4.09
N HIS A 56 20.83 -12.36 4.67
CA HIS A 56 19.56 -12.80 4.11
C HIS A 56 18.41 -11.91 4.59
N ILE A 57 17.34 -11.83 3.79
CA ILE A 57 16.11 -11.20 4.26
C ILE A 57 15.37 -12.13 5.23
N SER A 58 14.97 -11.56 6.35
CA SER A 58 14.24 -12.22 7.43
C SER A 58 12.88 -11.56 7.63
N VAL A 59 11.93 -12.35 8.15
CA VAL A 59 10.61 -11.89 8.54
C VAL A 59 10.40 -12.11 10.04
N CYS A 60 9.93 -11.07 10.74
CA CYS A 60 9.40 -11.10 12.10
C CYS A 60 7.89 -10.85 12.00
N PRO A 61 7.05 -11.91 11.94
CA PRO A 61 5.62 -11.73 11.72
C PRO A 61 4.90 -10.98 12.84
N ASP A 62 5.46 -10.97 14.05
CA ASP A 62 4.96 -10.23 15.22
C ASP A 62 6.11 -9.50 15.93
N PRO A 63 6.27 -8.19 15.67
CA PRO A 63 7.32 -7.37 16.28
C PRO A 63 7.27 -7.26 17.81
N ASP A 64 6.17 -7.64 18.47
CA ASP A 64 6.10 -7.71 19.93
C ASP A 64 6.95 -8.84 20.50
N VAL A 65 7.32 -9.82 19.67
CA VAL A 65 8.24 -10.93 20.01
C VAL A 65 9.42 -10.88 19.03
N PRO A 66 10.36 -9.93 19.21
CA PRO A 66 11.39 -9.63 18.22
C PRO A 66 12.36 -10.79 17.96
N GLU A 67 12.42 -11.79 18.85
CA GLU A 67 13.22 -13.00 18.69
C GLU A 67 12.56 -14.02 17.74
N ALA A 68 11.25 -13.91 17.49
CA ALA A 68 10.49 -14.81 16.62
C ALA A 68 10.69 -14.48 15.12
N ARG A 69 11.94 -14.60 14.67
CA ARG A 69 12.37 -14.31 13.30
C ARG A 69 12.55 -15.58 12.49
N VAL A 70 12.23 -15.49 11.20
CA VAL A 70 12.43 -16.56 10.22
C VAL A 70 13.27 -16.02 9.07
N ASP A 71 14.34 -16.73 8.72
CA ASP A 71 15.09 -16.48 7.50
C ASP A 71 14.25 -16.89 6.28
N LEU A 72 13.85 -15.90 5.46
CA LEU A 72 12.94 -16.14 4.33
C LEU A 72 13.65 -16.87 3.20
N ALA A 73 14.96 -16.67 3.01
CA ALA A 73 15.72 -17.36 1.99
C ALA A 73 15.83 -18.85 2.31
N GLU A 74 16.13 -19.21 3.57
CA GLU A 74 16.17 -20.59 4.02
C GLU A 74 14.78 -21.24 4.00
N LEU A 75 13.72 -20.51 4.38
CA LEU A 75 12.35 -21.00 4.27
C LEU A 75 11.99 -21.36 2.82
N VAL A 76 12.34 -20.51 1.86
CA VAL A 76 12.06 -20.76 0.44
C VAL A 76 12.82 -21.99 -0.04
N LYS A 77 14.12 -22.11 0.23
CA LYS A 77 14.94 -23.29 -0.13
C LYS A 77 14.35 -24.57 0.46
N ALA A 78 13.95 -24.55 1.73
CA ALA A 78 13.34 -25.70 2.40
C ALA A 78 12.01 -26.12 1.74
N ARG A 79 11.19 -25.16 1.29
CA ARG A 79 9.92 -25.43 0.60
C ARG A 79 10.14 -25.93 -0.83
N GLU A 80 11.08 -25.37 -1.57
CA GLU A 80 11.45 -25.87 -2.90
C GLU A 80 11.96 -27.32 -2.83
N ALA A 81 12.78 -27.65 -1.83
CA ALA A 81 13.21 -29.02 -1.58
C ALA A 81 12.05 -29.99 -1.25
N GLN A 82 10.93 -29.46 -0.74
CA GLN A 82 9.68 -30.21 -0.50
C GLN A 82 8.74 -30.22 -1.73
N GLY A 83 9.18 -29.70 -2.88
CA GLY A 83 8.42 -29.70 -4.13
C GLY A 83 7.54 -28.48 -4.35
N GLN A 84 7.61 -27.45 -3.49
CA GLN A 84 6.95 -26.18 -3.75
C GLN A 84 7.54 -25.53 -5.00
N ARG A 85 6.69 -25.12 -5.94
CA ARG A 85 7.13 -24.38 -7.14
C ARG A 85 7.11 -22.87 -6.91
N LEU A 86 8.04 -22.19 -7.55
CA LEU A 86 8.03 -20.74 -7.73
C LEU A 86 7.40 -20.36 -9.09
N PRO A 87 6.72 -19.20 -9.22
CA PRO A 87 6.52 -18.18 -8.19
C PRO A 87 5.51 -18.61 -7.10
N ALA A 88 5.75 -18.16 -5.87
CA ALA A 88 4.92 -18.48 -4.71
C ALA A 88 4.61 -17.23 -3.88
N LEU A 89 3.41 -17.23 -3.25
CA LEU A 89 2.93 -16.15 -2.40
C LEU A 89 3.00 -16.58 -0.93
N PHE A 90 3.95 -16.02 -0.19
CA PHE A 90 4.13 -16.29 1.23
C PHE A 90 3.31 -15.28 2.03
N CYS A 91 2.36 -15.76 2.82
CA CYS A 91 1.48 -14.92 3.63
C CYS A 91 1.74 -15.15 5.12
N PHE A 92 1.79 -14.06 5.88
CA PHE A 92 2.05 -14.03 7.31
C PHE A 92 0.83 -13.43 8.04
N PRO A 93 -0.18 -14.25 8.39
CA PRO A 93 -1.38 -13.81 9.10
C PRO A 93 -1.13 -13.00 10.37
N GLN A 94 -0.05 -13.29 11.10
CA GLN A 94 0.32 -12.57 12.32
C GLN A 94 0.58 -11.08 12.05
N ILE A 95 1.09 -10.73 10.86
CA ILE A 95 1.29 -9.33 10.46
C ILE A 95 -0.05 -8.60 10.37
N LEU A 96 -1.11 -9.26 9.86
CA LEU A 96 -2.45 -8.66 9.82
C LEU A 96 -2.95 -8.32 11.22
N GLN A 97 -2.77 -9.25 12.15
CA GLN A 97 -3.20 -9.11 13.54
C GLN A 97 -2.40 -8.01 14.25
N HIS A 98 -1.08 -8.00 14.12
CA HIS A 98 -0.24 -6.95 14.69
C HIS A 98 -0.52 -5.57 14.07
N ARG A 99 -0.79 -5.49 12.75
CA ARG A 99 -1.21 -4.23 12.11
C ARG A 99 -2.52 -3.69 12.66
N LEU A 100 -3.52 -4.55 12.86
CA LEU A 100 -4.79 -4.18 13.47
C LEU A 100 -4.59 -3.66 14.91
N ARG A 101 -3.85 -4.42 15.74
CA ARG A 101 -3.47 -4.01 17.10
C ARG A 101 -2.74 -2.67 17.12
N SER A 102 -1.79 -2.46 16.21
CA SER A 102 -1.02 -1.21 16.08
C SER A 102 -1.90 0.00 15.79
N ILE A 103 -2.88 -0.15 14.89
CA ILE A 103 -3.80 0.94 14.54
C ILE A 103 -4.73 1.25 15.72
N ASN A 104 -5.33 0.22 16.34
CA ASN A 104 -6.15 0.40 17.54
C ASN A 104 -5.36 1.04 18.69
N ALA A 105 -4.11 0.65 18.91
CA ALA A 105 -3.23 1.23 19.91
C ALA A 105 -2.89 2.71 19.62
N ALA A 106 -2.73 3.09 18.35
CA ALA A 106 -2.49 4.48 17.99
C ALA A 106 -3.71 5.37 18.26
N PHE A 107 -4.91 4.90 17.91
CA PHE A 107 -6.15 5.61 18.23
C PHE A 107 -6.47 5.61 19.72
N LYS A 108 -6.16 4.51 20.45
CA LYS A 108 -6.27 4.49 21.91
C LYS A 108 -5.39 5.57 22.55
N ARG A 109 -4.11 5.66 22.14
CA ARG A 109 -3.20 6.72 22.64
C ARG A 109 -3.67 8.12 22.28
N ALA A 110 -4.19 8.33 21.06
CA ALA A 110 -4.74 9.61 20.65
C ALA A 110 -5.95 10.01 21.51
N ARG A 111 -6.86 9.07 21.78
CA ARG A 111 -8.03 9.28 22.64
C ARG A 111 -7.64 9.60 24.08
N GLU A 112 -6.76 8.80 24.67
CA GLU A 112 -6.27 9.02 26.05
C GLU A 112 -5.54 10.35 26.18
N SER A 113 -4.72 10.71 25.19
CA SER A 113 -3.97 11.98 25.18
C SER A 113 -4.88 13.21 25.04
N TYR A 114 -6.01 13.09 24.33
CA TYR A 114 -6.98 14.17 24.19
C TYR A 114 -7.95 14.26 25.38
N GLY A 115 -8.30 13.12 25.98
CA GLY A 115 -9.47 13.00 26.86
C GLY A 115 -10.76 12.68 26.08
N TYR A 116 -10.63 12.00 24.94
CA TYR A 116 -11.76 11.69 24.06
C TYR A 116 -12.56 10.51 24.62
N ASN A 117 -13.86 10.75 24.89
CA ASN A 117 -14.74 9.80 25.56
C ASN A 117 -15.42 8.78 24.61
N GLY A 118 -15.36 9.03 23.31
CA GLY A 118 -15.94 8.14 22.31
C GLY A 118 -15.08 6.90 22.04
N ASP A 119 -15.72 5.83 21.57
CA ASP A 119 -15.02 4.59 21.21
C ASP A 119 -14.24 4.72 19.90
N TYR A 120 -13.34 3.77 19.65
CA TYR A 120 -12.69 3.59 18.35
C TYR A 120 -12.67 2.10 18.00
N PHE A 121 -12.99 1.80 16.74
CA PHE A 121 -12.67 0.51 16.15
C PHE A 121 -12.46 0.64 14.63
N LEU A 122 -11.69 -0.29 14.07
CA LEU A 122 -11.48 -0.35 12.63
C LEU A 122 -12.61 -1.13 11.95
N VAL A 123 -13.01 -0.69 10.76
CA VAL A 123 -13.87 -1.47 9.86
C VAL A 123 -13.04 -1.88 8.66
N TYR A 124 -12.90 -3.17 8.38
CA TYR A 124 -12.07 -3.64 7.28
C TYR A 124 -12.85 -3.67 5.96
N PRO A 125 -12.52 -2.82 4.96
CA PRO A 125 -13.18 -2.85 3.66
C PRO A 125 -12.66 -4.02 2.83
N ILE A 126 -13.52 -5.02 2.59
CA ILE A 126 -13.07 -6.27 1.96
C ILE A 126 -12.64 -6.08 0.50
N LYS A 127 -13.02 -4.96 -0.13
CA LYS A 127 -12.57 -4.55 -1.47
C LYS A 127 -11.04 -4.56 -1.65
N VAL A 128 -10.30 -4.38 -0.54
CA VAL A 128 -8.84 -4.37 -0.56
C VAL A 128 -8.26 -5.78 -0.72
N ASN A 129 -8.84 -6.77 -0.03
CA ASN A 129 -8.49 -8.18 -0.18
C ASN A 129 -9.61 -9.08 0.39
N GLN A 130 -10.39 -9.71 -0.49
CA GLN A 130 -11.54 -10.55 -0.12
C GLN A 130 -11.14 -11.98 0.28
N HIS A 131 -9.84 -12.32 0.27
CA HIS A 131 -9.41 -13.69 0.50
C HIS A 131 -9.75 -14.13 1.94
N ARG A 132 -10.41 -15.29 2.09
CA ARG A 132 -10.85 -15.87 3.38
C ARG A 132 -9.79 -15.73 4.48
N ARG A 133 -8.55 -16.15 4.18
CA ARG A 133 -7.39 -16.05 5.10
C ARG A 133 -7.24 -14.66 5.73
N VAL A 134 -7.38 -13.60 4.95
CA VAL A 134 -7.22 -12.21 5.44
C VAL A 134 -8.36 -11.85 6.39
N ILE A 135 -9.60 -12.06 5.94
CA ILE A 135 -10.81 -11.73 6.71
C ILE A 135 -10.83 -12.52 8.03
N GLU A 136 -10.58 -13.84 7.98
CA GLU A 136 -10.53 -14.69 9.17
C GLU A 136 -9.39 -14.28 10.11
N SER A 137 -8.19 -13.96 9.61
CA SER A 137 -7.09 -13.53 10.47
C SER A 137 -7.41 -12.26 11.26
N LEU A 138 -8.14 -11.33 10.64
CA LEU A 138 -8.58 -10.09 11.27
C LEU A 138 -9.71 -10.32 12.27
N ILE A 139 -10.74 -11.11 11.92
CA ILE A 139 -11.83 -11.48 12.85
C ILE A 139 -11.29 -12.18 14.10
N HIS A 140 -10.31 -13.07 13.95
CA HIS A 140 -9.74 -13.84 15.07
C HIS A 140 -8.59 -13.12 15.80
N SER A 141 -8.35 -11.84 15.54
CA SER A 141 -7.27 -11.06 16.16
C SER A 141 -7.49 -10.71 17.64
N GLY A 142 -8.73 -10.80 18.13
CA GLY A 142 -9.12 -10.35 19.48
C GLY A 142 -9.41 -8.85 19.60
N GLU A 143 -9.08 -8.06 18.58
CA GLU A 143 -9.38 -6.62 18.52
C GLU A 143 -10.81 -6.35 18.03
N PRO A 144 -11.48 -5.27 18.50
CA PRO A 144 -12.78 -4.88 17.95
C PRO A 144 -12.63 -4.50 16.47
N LEU A 145 -13.46 -5.11 15.63
CA LEU A 145 -13.41 -5.00 14.19
C LEU A 145 -14.81 -5.09 13.57
N GLY A 146 -15.10 -4.25 12.59
CA GLY A 146 -16.22 -4.41 11.65
C GLY A 146 -15.75 -4.79 10.25
N LEU A 147 -16.70 -5.07 9.35
CA LEU A 147 -16.44 -5.33 7.93
C LEU A 147 -17.20 -4.33 7.06
N GLU A 148 -16.59 -3.86 5.98
CA GLU A 148 -17.25 -3.03 4.98
C GLU A 148 -17.41 -3.79 3.67
N ALA A 149 -18.59 -3.64 3.06
CA ALA A 149 -18.93 -4.14 1.74
C ALA A 149 -19.26 -2.97 0.82
N GLY A 150 -18.60 -2.89 -0.33
CA GLY A 150 -18.85 -1.89 -1.38
C GLY A 150 -19.77 -2.40 -2.49
N SER A 151 -20.29 -3.61 -2.40
CA SER A 151 -21.20 -4.21 -3.38
C SER A 151 -22.05 -5.33 -2.80
N LYS A 152 -23.12 -5.70 -3.51
CA LYS A 152 -23.99 -6.85 -3.16
C LYS A 152 -23.21 -8.17 -3.00
N ALA A 153 -22.27 -8.44 -3.89
CA ALA A 153 -21.44 -9.65 -3.84
C ALA A 153 -20.50 -9.64 -2.62
N GLU A 154 -19.96 -8.47 -2.29
CA GLU A 154 -19.15 -8.29 -1.09
C GLU A 154 -19.99 -8.44 0.19
N LEU A 155 -21.23 -7.93 0.23
CA LEU A 155 -22.11 -8.11 1.39
C LEU A 155 -22.40 -9.61 1.63
N MET A 156 -22.63 -10.39 0.57
CA MET A 156 -22.78 -11.85 0.69
C MET A 156 -21.55 -12.50 1.30
N ALA A 157 -20.35 -12.11 0.87
CA ALA A 157 -19.10 -12.62 1.44
C ALA A 157 -18.91 -12.19 2.91
N VAL A 158 -19.22 -10.93 3.23
CA VAL A 158 -19.17 -10.40 4.60
C VAL A 158 -20.11 -11.15 5.52
N LEU A 159 -21.37 -11.37 5.11
CA LEU A 159 -22.34 -12.15 5.90
C LEU A 159 -21.89 -13.60 6.09
N ALA A 160 -21.31 -14.21 5.05
CA ALA A 160 -20.77 -15.57 5.14
C ALA A 160 -19.61 -15.67 6.15
N HIS A 161 -18.75 -14.64 6.24
CA HIS A 161 -17.64 -14.60 7.21
C HIS A 161 -18.07 -14.19 8.62
N ALA A 162 -19.03 -13.28 8.76
CA ALA A 162 -19.56 -12.87 10.05
C ALA A 162 -20.25 -14.05 10.76
N GLY A 163 -20.91 -14.92 9.98
CA GLY A 163 -21.55 -16.14 10.49
C GLY A 163 -22.58 -15.81 11.58
N MET A 164 -22.49 -16.48 12.73
CA MET A 164 -23.39 -16.25 13.87
C MET A 164 -22.88 -15.16 14.82
N THR A 165 -21.69 -14.62 14.59
CA THR A 165 -21.09 -13.60 15.44
C THR A 165 -21.73 -12.24 15.12
N ARG A 166 -22.22 -11.55 16.15
CA ARG A 166 -22.79 -10.22 15.99
C ARG A 166 -21.71 -9.20 15.62
N SER A 167 -21.45 -9.06 14.33
CA SER A 167 -20.50 -8.09 13.76
C SER A 167 -21.14 -6.76 13.37
N VAL A 168 -20.32 -5.71 13.34
CA VAL A 168 -20.65 -4.44 12.67
C VAL A 168 -20.36 -4.59 11.18
N ILE A 169 -21.32 -4.24 10.34
CA ILE A 169 -21.21 -4.28 8.89
C ILE A 169 -21.56 -2.89 8.34
N VAL A 170 -20.70 -2.33 7.50
CA VAL A 170 -20.97 -1.06 6.79
C VAL A 170 -21.20 -1.36 5.32
N CYS A 171 -22.32 -0.90 4.76
CA CYS A 171 -22.70 -1.14 3.37
C CYS A 171 -22.57 0.15 2.55
N ASN A 172 -21.54 0.22 1.72
CA ASN A 172 -21.32 1.26 0.72
C ASN A 172 -21.58 0.73 -0.70
N GLY A 173 -21.39 1.59 -1.69
CA GLY A 173 -21.52 1.29 -3.12
C GLY A 173 -22.91 1.56 -3.68
N TYR A 174 -23.10 1.19 -4.94
CA TYR A 174 -24.40 1.33 -5.60
C TYR A 174 -25.38 0.26 -5.10
N LYS A 175 -26.56 0.68 -4.62
CA LYS A 175 -27.52 -0.21 -3.96
C LYS A 175 -28.78 -0.37 -4.79
N ASP A 176 -29.00 -1.58 -5.29
CA ASP A 176 -30.29 -2.00 -5.85
C ASP A 176 -31.22 -2.51 -4.73
N ARG A 177 -32.47 -2.83 -5.07
CA ARG A 177 -33.45 -3.40 -4.13
C ARG A 177 -32.95 -4.68 -3.47
N GLU A 178 -32.25 -5.53 -4.21
CA GLU A 178 -31.76 -6.81 -3.68
C GLU A 178 -30.66 -6.60 -2.63
N TYR A 179 -29.72 -5.69 -2.89
CA TYR A 179 -28.69 -5.31 -1.93
C TYR A 179 -29.33 -4.72 -0.65
N ILE A 180 -30.26 -3.78 -0.78
CA ILE A 180 -30.96 -3.19 0.37
C ILE A 180 -31.67 -4.25 1.19
N ARG A 181 -32.42 -5.15 0.55
CA ARG A 181 -33.09 -6.26 1.24
C ARG A 181 -32.11 -7.18 1.95
N LEU A 182 -30.99 -7.53 1.32
CA LEU A 182 -29.96 -8.37 1.93
C LEU A 182 -29.36 -7.72 3.19
N ALA A 183 -29.09 -6.41 3.14
CA ALA A 183 -28.57 -5.66 4.28
C ALA A 183 -29.58 -5.62 5.44
N LEU A 184 -30.86 -5.37 5.15
CA LEU A 184 -31.94 -5.39 6.15
C LEU A 184 -32.16 -6.78 6.76
N VAL A 185 -32.04 -7.84 5.95
CA VAL A 185 -32.04 -9.23 6.45
C VAL A 185 -30.85 -9.46 7.38
N GLY A 186 -29.67 -8.93 7.07
CA GLY A 186 -28.50 -8.97 7.95
C GLY A 186 -28.74 -8.30 9.31
N GLU A 187 -29.38 -7.12 9.35
CA GLU A 187 -29.78 -6.47 10.62
C GLU A 187 -30.79 -7.36 11.37
N LYS A 188 -31.76 -7.95 10.66
CA LYS A 188 -32.76 -8.86 11.25
C LYS A 188 -32.16 -10.15 11.81
N MET A 189 -31.05 -10.62 11.24
CA MET A 189 -30.26 -11.76 11.76
C MET A 189 -29.46 -11.42 13.02
N GLY A 190 -29.42 -10.14 13.42
CA GLY A 190 -28.81 -9.68 14.66
C GLY A 190 -27.49 -8.95 14.49
N HIS A 191 -26.95 -8.83 13.28
CA HIS A 191 -25.79 -7.98 13.00
C HIS A 191 -26.14 -6.50 13.21
N LYS A 192 -25.13 -5.62 13.32
CA LYS A 192 -25.32 -4.17 13.27
C LYS A 192 -24.93 -3.69 11.87
N VAL A 193 -25.90 -3.62 10.97
CA VAL A 193 -25.70 -3.31 9.54
C VAL A 193 -26.04 -1.84 9.28
N TYR A 194 -25.02 -1.01 9.11
CA TYR A 194 -25.17 0.37 8.67
C TYR A 194 -25.32 0.43 7.15
N LEU A 195 -26.50 0.83 6.68
CA LEU A 195 -26.72 1.10 5.26
C LEU A 195 -26.42 2.57 4.96
N VAL A 196 -25.27 2.86 4.36
CA VAL A 196 -24.82 4.23 4.11
C VAL A 196 -25.53 4.78 2.87
N ILE A 197 -26.36 5.81 3.04
CA ILE A 197 -27.02 6.51 1.93
C ILE A 197 -25.97 7.32 1.18
N GLU A 198 -25.75 6.93 -0.08
CA GLU A 198 -24.77 7.57 -0.97
C GLU A 198 -25.44 8.26 -2.17
N LYS A 199 -26.73 7.98 -2.40
CA LYS A 199 -27.58 8.61 -3.42
C LYS A 199 -28.98 8.86 -2.86
N MET A 200 -29.57 10.01 -3.15
CA MET A 200 -30.91 10.35 -2.66
C MET A 200 -32.00 9.37 -3.10
N SER A 201 -31.85 8.71 -4.26
CA SER A 201 -32.81 7.71 -4.71
C SER A 201 -32.85 6.45 -3.84
N GLU A 202 -31.83 6.21 -3.02
CA GLU A 202 -31.74 5.01 -2.17
C GLU A 202 -32.74 5.07 -1.01
N ILE A 203 -32.93 6.23 -0.37
CA ILE A 203 -33.73 6.31 0.87
C ILE A 203 -35.17 5.84 0.68
N ALA A 204 -35.80 6.17 -0.45
CA ALA A 204 -37.16 5.74 -0.76
C ALA A 204 -37.27 4.20 -0.81
N ILE A 205 -36.27 3.54 -1.43
CA ILE A 205 -36.22 2.08 -1.51
C ILE A 205 -35.97 1.47 -0.13
N VAL A 206 -35.10 2.10 0.67
CA VAL A 206 -34.77 1.60 2.01
C VAL A 206 -35.98 1.63 2.93
N LEU A 207 -36.74 2.74 2.96
CA LEU A 207 -37.95 2.84 3.76
C LEU A 207 -39.01 1.82 3.31
N GLU A 208 -39.25 1.69 2.00
CA GLU A 208 -40.20 0.71 1.47
C GLU A 208 -39.83 -0.74 1.84
N GLU A 209 -38.58 -1.14 1.63
CA GLU A 209 -38.15 -2.52 1.92
C GLU A 209 -38.04 -2.78 3.44
N ALA A 210 -37.72 -1.77 4.24
CA ALA A 210 -37.71 -1.84 5.70
C ALA A 210 -39.11 -2.11 6.26
N GLU A 211 -40.13 -1.40 5.76
CA GLU A 211 -41.54 -1.65 6.10
C GLU A 211 -41.96 -3.06 5.67
N ARG A 212 -41.65 -3.46 4.43
CA ARG A 212 -41.99 -4.80 3.90
C ARG A 212 -41.37 -5.94 4.70
N LEU A 213 -40.15 -5.77 5.20
CA LEU A 213 -39.44 -6.77 5.98
C LEU A 213 -39.72 -6.65 7.50
N ASN A 214 -40.43 -5.60 7.91
CA ASN A 214 -40.65 -5.21 9.30
C ASN A 214 -39.34 -5.16 10.09
N VAL A 215 -38.41 -4.33 9.61
CA VAL A 215 -37.08 -4.10 10.21
C VAL A 215 -36.90 -2.60 10.38
N VAL A 216 -36.46 -2.16 11.56
CA VAL A 216 -36.03 -0.76 11.75
C VAL A 216 -34.65 -0.62 11.10
N PRO A 217 -34.50 0.19 10.05
CA PRO A 217 -33.24 0.29 9.33
C PRO A 217 -32.21 1.05 10.19
N ARG A 218 -30.94 0.65 10.11
CA ARG A 218 -29.82 1.39 10.66
C ARG A 218 -29.08 2.07 9.51
N LEU A 219 -29.07 3.39 9.50
CA LEU A 219 -28.64 4.20 8.38
C LEU A 219 -27.35 4.96 8.71
N GLY A 220 -26.53 5.13 7.67
CA GLY A 220 -25.51 6.16 7.62
C GLY A 220 -25.79 7.14 6.49
N VAL A 221 -25.10 8.26 6.46
CA VAL A 221 -25.07 9.18 5.32
C VAL A 221 -23.64 9.46 4.92
N ARG A 222 -23.36 9.35 3.62
CA ARG A 222 -22.08 9.81 3.06
C ARG A 222 -22.21 11.26 2.64
N ALA A 223 -21.53 12.18 3.33
CA ALA A 223 -21.49 13.58 2.93
C ALA A 223 -20.43 13.81 1.84
N ARG A 224 -20.74 14.64 0.84
CA ARG A 224 -19.72 15.20 -0.07
C ARG A 224 -19.04 16.37 0.61
N LEU A 225 -17.72 16.41 0.47
CA LEU A 225 -16.88 17.47 0.99
C LEU A 225 -16.46 18.41 -0.12
N ALA A 226 -16.42 19.71 0.19
CA ALA A 226 -15.82 20.72 -0.66
C ALA A 226 -14.28 20.59 -0.64
N SER A 227 -13.71 20.20 0.50
CA SER A 227 -12.29 19.84 0.59
C SER A 227 -11.98 18.56 -0.18
N GLN A 228 -10.84 18.55 -0.88
CA GLN A 228 -10.41 17.42 -1.70
C GLN A 228 -9.01 16.95 -1.30
N GLY A 229 -8.79 15.64 -1.38
CA GLY A 229 -7.45 15.06 -1.37
C GLY A 229 -6.72 15.31 -2.68
N SER A 230 -5.41 15.48 -2.61
CA SER A 230 -4.52 15.52 -3.78
C SER A 230 -4.08 14.10 -4.20
N GLY A 231 -3.81 13.87 -5.51
CA GLY A 231 -3.20 12.64 -6.01
C GLY A 231 -4.08 11.78 -6.94
N LYS A 232 -3.55 10.62 -7.36
CA LYS A 232 -4.15 9.72 -8.39
C LYS A 232 -5.58 9.26 -8.08
N TRP A 233 -5.96 9.23 -6.80
CA TRP A 233 -7.26 8.73 -6.34
C TRP A 233 -8.27 9.83 -6.00
N GLN A 234 -7.99 11.09 -6.34
CA GLN A 234 -8.85 12.25 -6.06
C GLN A 234 -10.30 12.07 -6.55
N SER A 235 -10.52 11.38 -7.67
CA SER A 235 -11.86 11.16 -8.24
C SER A 235 -12.79 10.31 -7.37
N SER A 236 -12.26 9.62 -6.35
CA SER A 236 -13.04 8.83 -5.39
C SER A 236 -13.57 9.64 -4.21
N GLY A 237 -13.04 10.85 -3.96
CA GLY A 237 -13.43 11.75 -2.88
C GLY A 237 -13.85 13.15 -3.36
N GLY A 238 -14.34 13.97 -2.43
CA GLY A 238 -14.70 15.38 -2.67
C GLY A 238 -15.92 15.62 -3.59
N GLU A 239 -16.14 16.89 -3.95
CA GLU A 239 -17.32 17.35 -4.72
C GLU A 239 -17.59 16.58 -6.03
N LYS A 240 -16.52 16.19 -6.74
CA LYS A 240 -16.61 15.45 -8.03
C LYS A 240 -16.84 13.95 -7.86
N SER A 241 -16.95 13.45 -6.63
CA SER A 241 -17.17 12.02 -6.37
C SER A 241 -18.50 11.55 -6.96
N LYS A 242 -18.52 10.29 -7.41
CA LYS A 242 -19.74 9.62 -7.92
C LYS A 242 -20.73 9.26 -6.81
N PHE A 243 -20.27 9.30 -5.56
CA PHE A 243 -21.00 8.88 -4.36
C PHE A 243 -21.01 10.01 -3.32
N GLY A 244 -22.01 9.95 -2.43
CA GLY A 244 -22.24 10.93 -1.39
C GLY A 244 -23.29 11.96 -1.77
N LEU A 245 -23.87 12.57 -0.75
CA LEU A 245 -24.90 13.58 -0.83
C LEU A 245 -24.29 14.98 -0.73
N ALA A 246 -24.73 15.89 -1.60
CA ALA A 246 -24.47 17.31 -1.44
C ALA A 246 -25.17 17.84 -0.17
N ALA A 247 -24.74 18.99 0.36
CA ALA A 247 -25.31 19.57 1.58
C ALA A 247 -26.85 19.72 1.52
N THR A 248 -27.39 20.15 0.36
CA THR A 248 -28.85 20.25 0.15
C THR A 248 -29.55 18.89 0.24
N GLN A 249 -28.93 17.84 -0.28
CA GLN A 249 -29.44 16.47 -0.23
C GLN A 249 -29.37 15.89 1.19
N VAL A 250 -28.35 16.23 1.97
CA VAL A 250 -28.29 15.86 3.40
C VAL A 250 -29.46 16.46 4.17
N LEU A 251 -29.77 17.74 3.95
CA LEU A 251 -30.95 18.39 4.57
C LEU A 251 -32.26 17.73 4.14
N GLN A 252 -32.39 17.39 2.85
CA GLN A 252 -33.56 16.65 2.34
C GLN A 252 -33.69 15.27 2.98
N LEU A 253 -32.60 14.53 3.14
CA LEU A 253 -32.59 13.22 3.79
C LEU A 253 -33.09 13.33 5.24
N VAL A 254 -32.64 14.34 5.97
CA VAL A 254 -33.08 14.61 7.35
C VAL A 254 -34.58 14.87 7.40
N GLU A 255 -35.12 15.69 6.49
CA GLU A 255 -36.55 16.00 6.48
C GLU A 255 -37.40 14.79 6.09
N ILE A 256 -36.98 14.01 5.09
CA ILE A 256 -37.65 12.76 4.71
C ILE A 256 -37.73 11.79 5.90
N LEU A 257 -36.62 11.63 6.63
CA LEU A 257 -36.58 10.77 7.81
C LEU A 257 -37.42 11.31 8.97
N ARG A 258 -37.50 12.64 9.12
CA ARG A 258 -38.33 13.29 10.13
C ARG A 258 -39.82 13.08 9.84
N GLU A 259 -40.25 13.33 8.60
CA GLU A 259 -41.64 13.12 8.15
C GLU A 259 -42.06 11.64 8.30
N ALA A 260 -41.14 10.70 8.03
CA ALA A 260 -41.38 9.28 8.22
C ALA A 260 -41.25 8.80 9.68
N GLY A 261 -40.90 9.67 10.63
CA GLY A 261 -40.71 9.29 12.04
C GLY A 261 -39.49 8.39 12.30
N HIS A 262 -38.52 8.39 11.39
CA HIS A 262 -37.34 7.51 11.38
C HIS A 262 -36.01 8.25 11.60
N LEU A 263 -36.02 9.47 12.15
CA LEU A 263 -34.82 10.28 12.34
C LEU A 263 -33.72 9.56 13.14
N GLU A 264 -34.11 8.79 14.17
CA GLU A 264 -33.21 7.97 15.01
C GLU A 264 -32.51 6.82 14.25
N SER A 265 -32.99 6.50 13.03
CA SER A 265 -32.37 5.49 12.18
C SER A 265 -31.03 5.98 11.63
N LEU A 266 -30.86 7.30 11.46
CA LEU A 266 -29.64 7.90 10.93
C LEU A 266 -28.60 8.08 12.05
N GLN A 267 -27.62 7.18 12.10
CA GLN A 267 -26.71 7.04 13.24
C GLN A 267 -25.23 7.14 12.86
N LEU A 268 -24.90 7.14 11.58
CA LEU A 268 -23.52 7.15 11.09
C LEU A 268 -23.29 8.27 10.07
N LEU A 269 -22.29 9.10 10.30
CA LEU A 269 -21.78 10.06 9.31
C LEU A 269 -20.52 9.47 8.69
N HIS A 270 -20.52 9.33 7.36
CA HIS A 270 -19.40 8.79 6.59
C HIS A 270 -18.84 9.84 5.63
N PHE A 271 -17.54 9.82 5.42
CA PHE A 271 -16.90 10.48 4.29
C PHE A 271 -15.69 9.67 3.83
N HIS A 272 -15.24 9.92 2.59
CA HIS A 272 -14.09 9.22 2.05
C HIS A 272 -13.26 10.17 1.18
N LEU A 273 -12.00 10.36 1.57
CA LEU A 273 -11.05 11.25 0.88
C LEU A 273 -10.33 10.55 -0.29
N GLY A 274 -10.32 9.22 -0.30
CA GLY A 274 -9.64 8.38 -1.28
C GLY A 274 -8.67 7.40 -0.64
N SER A 275 -7.98 6.61 -1.47
CA SER A 275 -6.92 5.69 -1.02
C SER A 275 -5.55 6.36 -1.08
N GLN A 276 -4.63 5.95 -0.20
CA GLN A 276 -3.24 6.39 -0.21
C GLN A 276 -3.12 7.93 -0.15
N MET A 277 -3.66 8.54 0.91
CA MET A 277 -3.49 9.96 1.14
C MET A 277 -2.02 10.22 1.49
N ALA A 278 -1.27 10.87 0.60
CA ALA A 278 0.16 11.11 0.80
C ALA A 278 0.44 12.27 1.78
N ASN A 279 -0.51 13.21 1.92
CA ASN A 279 -0.37 14.44 2.69
C ASN A 279 -1.31 14.49 3.89
N ILE A 280 -0.76 14.63 5.10
CA ILE A 280 -1.56 14.75 6.34
C ILE A 280 -2.50 15.95 6.36
N ARG A 281 -2.15 17.05 5.69
CA ARG A 281 -2.99 18.26 5.66
C ARG A 281 -4.32 18.03 4.96
N ASP A 282 -4.34 17.15 3.96
CA ASP A 282 -5.55 16.82 3.21
C ASP A 282 -6.52 16.04 4.11
N ILE A 283 -5.99 15.12 4.92
CA ILE A 283 -6.76 14.38 5.94
C ILE A 283 -7.30 15.34 6.99
N ALA A 284 -6.45 16.18 7.57
CA ALA A 284 -6.87 17.14 8.60
C ALA A 284 -7.97 18.10 8.10
N THR A 285 -7.88 18.54 6.84
CA THR A 285 -8.87 19.42 6.23
C THR A 285 -10.20 18.70 6.02
N GLY A 286 -10.18 17.47 5.50
CA GLY A 286 -11.39 16.68 5.30
C GLY A 286 -12.10 16.30 6.60
N VAL A 287 -11.35 15.96 7.65
CA VAL A 287 -11.93 15.64 8.96
C VAL A 287 -12.55 16.88 9.59
N ARG A 288 -11.89 18.05 9.54
CA ARG A 288 -12.45 19.30 10.08
C ARG A 288 -13.76 19.69 9.42
N GLU A 289 -13.85 19.58 8.10
CA GLU A 289 -15.11 19.85 7.38
C GLU A 289 -16.20 18.86 7.79
N SER A 290 -15.87 17.56 7.86
CA SER A 290 -16.83 16.52 8.24
C SER A 290 -17.28 16.63 9.70
N ALA A 291 -16.41 17.06 10.60
CA ALA A 291 -16.76 17.33 11.99
C ALA A 291 -17.80 18.46 12.10
N ARG A 292 -17.77 19.44 11.18
CA ARG A 292 -18.85 20.44 11.08
C ARG A 292 -20.17 19.83 10.63
N PHE A 293 -20.18 18.88 9.69
CA PHE A 293 -21.41 18.14 9.34
C PHE A 293 -21.97 17.39 10.54
N TYR A 294 -21.13 16.77 11.37
CA TYR A 294 -21.57 16.12 12.60
C TYR A 294 -22.29 17.10 13.54
N VAL A 295 -21.69 18.26 13.80
CA VAL A 295 -22.27 19.32 14.63
C VAL A 295 -23.61 19.81 14.07
N GLU A 296 -23.67 20.13 12.78
CA GLU A 296 -24.88 20.66 12.16
C GLU A 296 -26.01 19.61 12.09
N LEU A 297 -25.70 18.32 11.89
CA LEU A 297 -26.70 17.24 11.97
C LEU A 297 -27.29 17.10 13.38
N HIS A 298 -26.47 17.23 14.43
CA HIS A 298 -26.96 17.24 15.82
C HIS A 298 -27.89 18.43 16.09
N LYS A 299 -27.58 19.62 15.57
CA LYS A 299 -28.49 20.79 15.67
C LYS A 299 -29.83 20.58 14.97
N LEU A 300 -29.88 19.71 13.96
CA LEU A 300 -31.12 19.32 13.28
C LEU A 300 -31.88 18.21 14.01
N GLY A 301 -31.38 17.75 15.17
CA GLY A 301 -31.99 16.71 15.99
C GLY A 301 -31.59 15.28 15.62
N VAL A 302 -30.59 15.09 14.74
CA VAL A 302 -30.09 13.76 14.37
C VAL A 302 -29.08 13.28 15.40
N ASN A 303 -29.31 12.11 16.00
CA ASN A 303 -28.37 11.49 16.92
C ASN A 303 -27.32 10.65 16.19
N ILE A 304 -26.32 11.31 15.60
CA ILE A 304 -25.18 10.60 15.00
C ILE A 304 -24.30 10.02 16.11
N GLN A 305 -24.11 8.71 16.09
CA GLN A 305 -23.32 7.94 17.07
C GLN A 305 -21.96 7.52 16.53
N CYS A 306 -21.84 7.38 15.21
CA CYS A 306 -20.62 6.94 14.53
C CYS A 306 -20.11 8.01 13.57
N PHE A 307 -18.82 8.32 13.68
CA PHE A 307 -18.09 9.21 12.79
C PHE A 307 -17.05 8.41 12.02
N ASP A 308 -17.41 8.06 10.79
CA ASP A 308 -16.61 7.21 9.90
C ASP A 308 -15.83 8.06 8.91
N VAL A 309 -14.50 8.04 9.09
CA VAL A 309 -13.57 8.81 8.24
C VAL A 309 -13.19 8.07 6.96
N GLY A 310 -13.72 6.88 6.76
CA GLY A 310 -13.40 6.00 5.65
C GLY A 310 -11.93 5.57 5.67
N GLY A 311 -11.42 5.16 4.51
CA GLY A 311 -10.01 4.83 4.33
C GLY A 311 -9.09 6.06 4.19
N GLY A 312 -7.95 5.85 3.55
CA GLY A 312 -7.02 6.93 3.20
C GLY A 312 -5.70 6.91 3.96
N LEU A 313 -5.64 6.24 5.12
CA LEU A 313 -4.38 5.92 5.78
C LEU A 313 -3.43 5.23 4.80
N GLY A 314 -2.38 5.94 4.41
CA GLY A 314 -1.43 5.49 3.40
C GLY A 314 -0.33 4.60 3.97
N VAL A 315 0.42 3.99 3.06
CA VAL A 315 1.56 3.12 3.34
C VAL A 315 2.80 3.70 2.67
N ASP A 316 3.91 3.75 3.39
CA ASP A 316 5.20 4.16 2.81
C ASP A 316 5.84 2.99 2.06
N TYR A 317 5.59 2.90 0.75
CA TYR A 317 6.14 1.82 -0.09
C TYR A 317 7.59 2.10 -0.51
N GLU A 318 8.01 3.36 -0.54
CA GLU A 318 9.35 3.76 -0.97
C GLU A 318 10.35 3.76 0.20
N GLY A 319 9.85 3.85 1.43
CA GLY A 319 10.67 4.02 2.64
C GLY A 319 11.29 5.42 2.73
N THR A 320 10.69 6.42 2.08
CA THR A 320 11.23 7.79 2.01
C THR A 320 10.53 8.76 2.95
N ARG A 321 9.39 8.38 3.53
CA ARG A 321 8.55 9.27 4.37
C ARG A 321 8.27 10.63 3.72
N SER A 322 8.09 10.63 2.40
CA SER A 322 7.86 11.84 1.60
C SER A 322 6.41 11.96 1.14
N GLN A 323 6.05 13.13 0.62
CA GLN A 323 4.76 13.38 -0.04
C GLN A 323 4.79 12.95 -1.52
N SER A 324 5.21 11.71 -1.80
CA SER A 324 5.19 11.12 -3.14
C SER A 324 3.94 10.26 -3.36
N ASP A 325 3.67 9.87 -4.61
CA ASP A 325 2.51 9.04 -4.98
C ASP A 325 2.46 7.69 -4.23
N CYS A 326 3.63 7.13 -3.89
CA CYS A 326 3.78 5.82 -3.27
C CYS A 326 4.35 5.91 -1.84
N SER A 327 4.32 7.10 -1.23
CA SER A 327 4.76 7.34 0.14
C SER A 327 3.71 8.13 0.93
N VAL A 328 3.98 8.37 2.22
CA VAL A 328 3.23 9.29 3.08
C VAL A 328 4.17 10.18 3.88
N ASN A 329 3.77 11.42 4.13
CA ASN A 329 4.54 12.38 4.94
C ASN A 329 4.19 12.35 6.44
N TYR A 330 3.49 11.31 6.92
CA TYR A 330 3.00 11.23 8.30
C TYR A 330 3.14 9.85 8.94
N GLY A 331 3.15 9.85 10.27
CA GLY A 331 3.12 8.63 11.09
C GLY A 331 1.71 8.14 11.41
N LEU A 332 1.60 6.89 11.86
CA LEU A 332 0.32 6.32 12.32
C LEU A 332 -0.28 7.11 13.50
N ASN A 333 0.56 7.56 14.44
CA ASN A 333 0.12 8.35 15.59
C ASN A 333 -0.35 9.74 15.18
N GLU A 334 0.36 10.36 14.24
CA GLU A 334 -0.01 11.66 13.71
C GLU A 334 -1.35 11.61 12.97
N TYR A 335 -1.59 10.55 12.19
CA TYR A 335 -2.89 10.28 11.58
C TYR A 335 -4.00 10.17 12.63
N ALA A 336 -3.81 9.34 13.65
CA ALA A 336 -4.79 9.15 14.72
C ALA A 336 -5.07 10.46 15.48
N ASN A 337 -4.02 11.22 15.83
CA ASN A 337 -4.15 12.51 16.51
C ASN A 337 -4.95 13.51 15.68
N ASN A 338 -4.62 13.67 14.39
CA ASN A 338 -5.32 14.62 13.52
C ASN A 338 -6.82 14.30 13.42
N ILE A 339 -7.21 13.02 13.46
CA ILE A 339 -8.61 12.64 13.43
C ILE A 339 -9.28 12.95 14.77
N ILE A 340 -8.74 12.40 15.87
CA ILE A 340 -9.36 12.51 17.21
C ILE A 340 -9.48 13.97 17.64
N TRP A 341 -8.43 14.78 17.47
CA TRP A 341 -8.45 16.19 17.85
C TRP A 341 -9.49 16.98 17.04
N ALA A 342 -9.57 16.74 15.73
CA ALA A 342 -10.49 17.50 14.88
C ALA A 342 -11.97 17.25 15.22
N ILE A 343 -12.36 16.00 15.51
CA ILE A 343 -13.73 15.71 15.96
C ILE A 343 -13.94 16.09 17.43
N GLY A 344 -12.94 15.91 18.29
CA GLY A 344 -12.97 16.30 19.69
C GLY A 344 -13.24 17.79 19.86
N ASP A 345 -12.41 18.63 19.23
CA ASP A 345 -12.51 20.09 19.36
C ASP A 345 -13.88 20.59 18.86
N ALA A 346 -14.36 20.02 17.75
CA ALA A 346 -15.70 20.33 17.23
C ALA A 346 -16.82 19.94 18.20
N CYS A 347 -16.68 18.83 18.95
CA CYS A 347 -17.64 18.42 19.97
C CYS A 347 -17.61 19.37 21.17
N GLU A 348 -16.42 19.64 21.72
CA GLU A 348 -16.24 20.50 22.89
C GLU A 348 -16.73 21.93 22.64
N GLU A 349 -16.40 22.51 21.47
CA GLU A 349 -16.87 23.84 21.07
C GLU A 349 -18.40 23.99 21.05
N ASN A 350 -19.13 22.88 20.85
CA ASN A 350 -20.58 22.88 20.68
C ASN A 350 -21.31 22.12 21.81
N GLY A 351 -20.59 21.66 22.85
CA GLY A 351 -21.16 20.90 23.96
C GLY A 351 -21.81 19.57 23.55
N LEU A 352 -21.27 18.90 22.54
CA LEU A 352 -21.80 17.65 22.00
C LEU A 352 -21.06 16.42 22.54
N PRO A 353 -21.70 15.24 22.56
CA PRO A 353 -21.03 14.01 22.94
C PRO A 353 -19.99 13.62 21.87
N HIS A 354 -18.92 12.97 22.32
CA HIS A 354 -17.91 12.36 21.44
C HIS A 354 -18.47 11.12 20.72
N PRO A 355 -18.60 11.11 19.39
CA PRO A 355 -19.08 9.93 18.66
C PRO A 355 -18.04 8.80 18.68
N THR A 356 -18.47 7.58 18.37
CA THR A 356 -17.54 6.49 18.08
C THR A 356 -16.84 6.76 16.75
N VAL A 357 -15.51 6.78 16.75
CA VAL A 357 -14.72 6.98 15.54
C VAL A 357 -14.50 5.64 14.83
N ILE A 358 -14.75 5.62 13.53
CA ILE A 358 -14.51 4.47 12.65
C ILE A 358 -13.50 4.89 11.58
N THR A 359 -12.56 3.99 11.25
CA THR A 359 -11.75 4.12 10.04
C THR A 359 -11.84 2.85 9.19
N GLU A 360 -11.79 3.00 7.87
CA GLU A 360 -11.81 1.91 6.88
C GLU A 360 -10.41 1.65 6.31
N SER A 361 -9.41 1.51 7.18
CA SER A 361 -7.98 1.50 6.81
C SER A 361 -7.47 0.17 6.22
N GLY A 362 -8.15 -0.37 5.20
CA GLY A 362 -7.85 -1.70 4.65
C GLY A 362 -6.42 -1.87 4.11
N ARG A 363 -5.94 -0.92 3.28
CA ARG A 363 -4.56 -0.95 2.73
C ARG A 363 -3.52 -0.97 3.84
N ALA A 364 -3.72 -0.15 4.88
CA ALA A 364 -2.78 -0.01 5.98
C ALA A 364 -2.65 -1.31 6.78
N VAL A 365 -3.70 -2.13 6.84
CA VAL A 365 -3.70 -3.43 7.50
C VAL A 365 -3.04 -4.51 6.64
N THR A 366 -3.32 -4.53 5.33
CA THR A 366 -2.93 -5.67 4.48
C THR A 366 -1.62 -5.48 3.71
N ALA A 367 -1.04 -4.29 3.62
CA ALA A 367 0.07 -4.05 2.68
C ALA A 367 1.29 -4.95 2.88
N HIS A 368 1.67 -5.26 4.13
CA HIS A 368 2.94 -5.92 4.44
C HIS A 368 2.80 -7.43 4.67
N HIS A 369 1.59 -7.97 4.76
CA HIS A 369 1.40 -9.34 5.26
C HIS A 369 1.77 -10.44 4.25
N THR A 370 2.17 -10.08 3.03
CA THR A 370 2.38 -11.02 1.93
C THR A 370 3.58 -10.64 1.09
N VAL A 371 4.40 -11.63 0.75
CA VAL A 371 5.58 -11.50 -0.13
C VAL A 371 5.44 -12.42 -1.33
N LEU A 372 5.64 -11.87 -2.53
CA LEU A 372 5.78 -12.65 -3.77
C LEU A 372 7.25 -13.04 -3.92
N VAL A 373 7.51 -14.36 -4.02
CA VAL A 373 8.84 -14.91 -4.24
C VAL A 373 8.90 -15.60 -5.59
N SER A 374 9.93 -15.31 -6.38
CA SER A 374 10.24 -15.97 -7.65
C SER A 374 11.74 -16.11 -7.80
N ASN A 375 12.18 -17.01 -8.68
CA ASN A 375 13.58 -17.16 -9.06
C ASN A 375 13.91 -16.39 -10.35
N ILE A 376 15.19 -16.10 -10.55
CA ILE A 376 15.72 -15.61 -11.82
C ILE A 376 16.00 -16.83 -12.70
N ILE A 377 15.25 -16.95 -13.80
CA ILE A 377 15.36 -18.09 -14.73
C ILE A 377 16.50 -17.95 -15.74
N GLY A 378 16.98 -16.72 -15.96
CA GLY A 378 18.03 -16.39 -16.91
C GLY A 378 18.47 -14.94 -16.73
N VAL A 379 19.71 -14.65 -17.11
CA VAL A 379 20.27 -13.30 -17.10
C VAL A 379 20.95 -13.04 -18.44
N GLU A 380 20.64 -11.91 -19.06
CA GLU A 380 21.40 -11.40 -20.20
C GLU A 380 22.39 -10.37 -19.65
N ARG A 381 23.67 -10.71 -19.71
CA ARG A 381 24.76 -9.81 -19.32
C ARG A 381 25.60 -9.52 -20.55
N ASN A 382 26.11 -8.29 -20.64
CA ASN A 382 27.12 -8.00 -21.63
C ASN A 382 28.38 -8.79 -21.29
N GLU A 383 28.93 -9.49 -22.28
CA GLU A 383 30.22 -10.15 -22.16
C GLU A 383 31.28 -9.24 -22.78
N TYR A 384 32.32 -8.92 -22.01
CA TYR A 384 33.49 -8.25 -22.56
C TYR A 384 34.22 -9.26 -23.45
N THR A 385 34.42 -8.90 -24.71
CA THR A 385 35.13 -9.75 -25.67
C THR A 385 36.38 -9.04 -26.15
N GLU A 386 37.42 -9.78 -26.51
CA GLU A 386 38.60 -9.16 -27.12
C GLU A 386 38.21 -8.46 -28.43
N ALA A 387 38.55 -7.18 -28.53
CA ALA A 387 38.24 -6.37 -29.70
C ALA A 387 39.22 -6.71 -30.83
N THR A 388 38.69 -7.04 -32.01
CA THR A 388 39.51 -7.31 -33.20
C THR A 388 39.50 -6.11 -34.15
N PRO A 389 40.59 -5.84 -34.87
CA PRO A 389 40.61 -4.79 -35.89
C PRO A 389 39.54 -5.06 -36.95
N PRO A 390 38.94 -4.00 -37.54
CA PRO A 390 38.05 -4.15 -38.68
C PRO A 390 38.86 -4.56 -39.92
N ALA A 391 38.17 -4.94 -41.01
CA ALA A 391 38.83 -5.20 -42.29
C ALA A 391 39.56 -3.93 -42.79
N GLU A 392 40.68 -4.09 -43.51
CA GLU A 392 41.48 -2.95 -44.01
C GLU A 392 40.66 -2.01 -44.93
N ASP A 393 39.67 -2.55 -45.63
CA ASP A 393 38.75 -1.84 -46.53
C ASP A 393 37.39 -1.49 -45.88
N ALA A 394 37.24 -1.68 -44.56
CA ALA A 394 36.01 -1.35 -43.84
C ALA A 394 35.65 0.14 -43.96
N ALA A 395 34.36 0.44 -43.96
CA ALA A 395 33.86 1.81 -44.09
C ALA A 395 34.34 2.73 -42.96
N ARG A 396 34.42 4.04 -43.24
CA ARG A 396 35.01 5.05 -42.34
C ARG A 396 34.49 4.99 -40.89
N PRO A 397 33.19 4.80 -40.60
CA PRO A 397 32.71 4.72 -39.21
C PRO A 397 33.31 3.54 -38.43
N LEU A 398 33.51 2.37 -39.06
CA LEU A 398 34.12 1.21 -38.43
C LEU A 398 35.60 1.48 -38.10
N GLN A 399 36.32 2.10 -39.05
CA GLN A 399 37.71 2.52 -38.83
C GLN A 399 37.81 3.58 -37.72
N SER A 400 36.90 4.55 -37.69
CA SER A 400 36.83 5.60 -36.66
C SER A 400 36.63 5.02 -35.25
N MET A 401 35.74 4.04 -35.09
CA MET A 401 35.57 3.34 -33.80
C MET A 401 36.83 2.59 -33.39
N TRP A 402 37.54 1.97 -34.35
CA TRP A 402 38.80 1.27 -34.06
C TRP A 402 39.93 2.24 -33.69
N GLU A 403 40.05 3.37 -34.39
CA GLU A 403 40.96 4.47 -34.08
C GLU A 403 40.71 4.96 -32.63
N THR A 404 39.46 5.18 -32.26
CA THR A 404 39.05 5.56 -30.89
C THR A 404 39.41 4.49 -29.87
N TRP A 405 39.18 3.22 -30.18
CA TRP A 405 39.54 2.10 -29.29
C TRP A 405 41.04 2.03 -29.02
N LEU A 406 41.88 2.14 -30.05
CA LEU A 406 43.33 2.17 -29.90
C LEU A 406 43.77 3.38 -29.07
N GLU A 407 43.18 4.54 -29.37
CA GLU A 407 43.46 5.80 -28.69
C GLU A 407 43.23 5.70 -27.16
N MET A 408 42.17 5.00 -26.74
CA MET A 408 41.86 4.76 -25.31
C MET A 408 42.93 3.95 -24.57
N HIS A 409 43.74 3.16 -25.28
CA HIS A 409 44.75 2.27 -24.71
C HIS A 409 46.18 2.83 -24.83
N GLU A 410 46.37 4.01 -25.45
CA GLU A 410 47.67 4.66 -25.54
C GLU A 410 48.06 5.36 -24.23
N THR A 411 49.23 5.00 -23.70
CA THR A 411 49.79 5.65 -22.50
C THR A 411 50.23 7.08 -22.79
N GLY A 412 49.63 8.05 -22.09
CA GLY A 412 49.99 9.47 -22.18
C GLY A 412 49.02 10.33 -22.99
N ASN A 413 47.94 9.73 -23.49
CA ASN A 413 46.88 10.49 -24.13
C ASN A 413 46.15 11.41 -23.13
N ARG A 414 45.87 12.64 -23.57
CA ARG A 414 45.20 13.70 -22.80
C ARG A 414 43.73 13.89 -23.17
N ARG A 415 43.19 13.10 -24.10
CA ARG A 415 41.79 13.22 -24.52
C ARG A 415 40.84 12.79 -23.40
N SER A 416 39.69 13.46 -23.31
CA SER A 416 38.75 13.20 -22.22
C SER A 416 37.92 11.94 -22.46
N LEU A 417 37.69 11.14 -21.42
CA LEU A 417 36.81 9.96 -21.44
C LEU A 417 35.43 10.24 -22.06
N ARG A 418 34.92 11.46 -21.84
CA ARG A 418 33.62 11.90 -22.34
C ARG A 418 33.62 12.05 -23.86
N GLU A 419 34.73 12.50 -24.42
CA GLU A 419 34.88 12.71 -25.86
C GLU A 419 34.92 11.35 -26.59
N TRP A 420 35.73 10.40 -26.09
CA TRP A 420 35.71 9.03 -26.59
C TRP A 420 34.31 8.40 -26.57
N LEU A 421 33.54 8.64 -25.50
CA LEU A 421 32.16 8.15 -25.43
C LEU A 421 31.25 8.81 -26.46
N HIS A 422 31.31 10.12 -26.64
CA HIS A 422 30.49 10.83 -27.63
C HIS A 422 30.80 10.39 -29.06
N ASP A 423 32.08 10.27 -29.41
CA ASP A 423 32.52 9.82 -30.73
C ASP A 423 32.03 8.41 -31.02
N SER A 424 32.25 7.50 -30.07
CA SER A 424 31.80 6.11 -30.16
C SER A 424 30.28 5.98 -30.32
N GLN A 425 29.51 6.87 -29.67
CA GLN A 425 28.04 6.92 -29.82
C GLN A 425 27.61 7.40 -31.21
N MET A 426 28.32 8.39 -31.76
CA MET A 426 28.02 8.94 -33.08
C MET A 426 28.35 7.94 -34.18
N ASP A 427 29.52 7.31 -34.11
CA ASP A 427 29.90 6.29 -35.09
C ASP A 427 28.96 5.07 -35.05
N LEU A 428 28.56 4.61 -33.86
CA LEU A 428 27.57 3.53 -33.74
C LEU A 428 26.22 3.93 -34.35
N HIS A 429 25.79 5.18 -34.14
CA HIS A 429 24.55 5.71 -34.71
C HIS A 429 24.58 5.72 -36.25
N ASP A 430 25.69 6.18 -36.84
CA ASP A 430 25.87 6.20 -38.29
C ASP A 430 25.85 4.78 -38.88
N ILE A 431 26.45 3.81 -38.18
CA ILE A 431 26.42 2.40 -38.56
C ILE A 431 24.99 1.84 -38.46
N HIS A 432 24.21 2.19 -37.44
CA HIS A 432 22.80 1.77 -37.32
C HIS A 432 21.89 2.36 -38.41
N ILE A 433 22.06 3.65 -38.75
CA ILE A 433 21.34 4.29 -39.85
C ILE A 433 21.74 3.66 -41.19
N GLY A 434 23.04 3.48 -41.41
CA GLY A 434 23.56 2.88 -42.63
C GLY A 434 23.12 1.42 -42.79
N TYR A 435 23.07 0.63 -41.71
CA TYR A 435 22.54 -0.74 -41.72
C TYR A 435 21.08 -0.76 -42.19
N SER A 436 20.27 0.14 -41.63
CA SER A 436 18.85 0.27 -42.00
C SER A 436 18.67 0.70 -43.47
N SER A 437 19.64 1.42 -44.02
CA SER A 437 19.67 1.88 -45.42
C SER A 437 20.31 0.86 -46.38
N GLY A 438 20.79 -0.28 -45.87
CA GLY A 438 21.46 -1.32 -46.67
C GLY A 438 22.95 -1.07 -46.96
N THR A 439 23.57 -0.07 -46.32
CA THR A 439 24.98 0.31 -46.48
C THR A 439 25.93 -0.57 -45.66
N PHE A 440 25.45 -1.09 -44.52
CA PHE A 440 26.21 -2.01 -43.66
C PHE A 440 25.53 -3.37 -43.57
N ASN A 441 26.32 -4.43 -43.47
CA ASN A 441 25.82 -5.79 -43.23
C ASN A 441 25.67 -6.09 -41.73
N LEU A 442 25.14 -7.28 -41.42
CA LEU A 442 24.89 -7.69 -40.04
C LEU A 442 26.19 -7.90 -39.24
N GLN A 443 27.25 -8.39 -39.89
CA GLN A 443 28.55 -8.63 -39.27
C GLN A 443 29.21 -7.32 -38.84
N GLU A 444 29.16 -6.29 -39.69
CA GLU A 444 29.68 -4.95 -39.39
C GLU A 444 28.91 -4.28 -38.25
N ARG A 445 27.58 -4.40 -38.27
CA ARG A 445 26.74 -3.93 -37.18
C ARG A 445 27.07 -4.63 -35.87
N ALA A 446 27.17 -5.96 -35.87
CA ALA A 446 27.49 -6.74 -34.68
C ALA A 446 28.88 -6.40 -34.13
N TRP A 447 29.88 -6.23 -35.01
CA TRP A 447 31.22 -5.80 -34.62
C TRP A 447 31.19 -4.42 -33.95
N ALA A 448 30.48 -3.46 -34.52
CA ALA A 448 30.37 -2.10 -33.99
C ALA A 448 29.65 -2.06 -32.64
N GLU A 449 28.54 -2.79 -32.50
CA GLU A 449 27.80 -2.91 -31.23
C GLU A 449 28.69 -3.50 -30.14
N GLN A 450 29.44 -4.55 -30.44
CA GLN A 450 30.34 -5.19 -29.48
C GLN A 450 31.52 -4.29 -29.10
N LEU A 451 32.15 -3.61 -30.07
CA LEU A 451 33.24 -2.68 -29.80
C LEU A 451 32.76 -1.50 -28.94
N TYR A 452 31.56 -0.97 -29.19
CA TYR A 452 30.96 0.07 -28.36
C TYR A 452 30.74 -0.39 -26.92
N LEU A 453 30.21 -1.60 -26.70
CA LEU A 453 30.05 -2.14 -25.34
C LEU A 453 31.39 -2.29 -24.61
N ASN A 454 32.44 -2.71 -25.32
CA ASN A 454 33.79 -2.76 -24.76
C ASN A 454 34.32 -1.36 -24.39
N MET A 455 34.10 -0.35 -25.26
CA MET A 455 34.47 1.03 -24.96
C MET A 455 33.72 1.56 -23.73
N CYS A 456 32.42 1.29 -23.61
CA CYS A 456 31.66 1.62 -22.40
C CYS A 456 32.23 0.96 -21.15
N HIS A 457 32.66 -0.30 -21.23
CA HIS A 457 33.28 -1.02 -20.12
C HIS A 457 34.61 -0.39 -19.69
N GLU A 458 35.47 -0.01 -20.64
CA GLU A 458 36.73 0.68 -20.33
C GLU A 458 36.53 2.08 -19.77
N VAL A 459 35.59 2.86 -20.33
CA VAL A 459 35.21 4.17 -19.77
C VAL A 459 34.69 4.00 -18.34
N GLN A 460 33.83 3.02 -18.09
CA GLN A 460 33.27 2.78 -16.76
C GLN A 460 34.34 2.50 -15.70
N LYS A 461 35.41 1.77 -16.03
CA LYS A 461 36.53 1.52 -15.12
C LYS A 461 37.32 2.79 -14.78
N GLN A 462 37.41 3.73 -15.72
CA GLN A 462 38.20 4.96 -15.57
C GLN A 462 37.41 6.12 -14.96
N LEU A 463 36.08 6.01 -14.84
CA LEU A 463 35.24 7.03 -14.22
C LEU A 463 35.51 7.17 -12.72
N ASP A 464 35.81 8.40 -12.28
CA ASP A 464 35.92 8.76 -10.88
C ASP A 464 34.58 9.31 -10.34
N PRO A 465 33.88 8.58 -9.45
CA PRO A 465 32.59 9.03 -8.89
C PRO A 465 32.70 10.26 -7.97
N SER A 466 33.90 10.64 -7.53
CA SER A 466 34.13 11.85 -6.72
C SER A 466 34.19 13.12 -7.57
N ASN A 467 34.42 12.98 -8.87
CA ASN A 467 34.44 14.10 -9.78
C ASN A 467 33.00 14.51 -10.12
N ARG A 468 32.55 15.65 -9.57
CA ARG A 468 31.20 16.23 -9.76
C ARG A 468 30.84 16.47 -11.23
N ALA A 469 31.83 16.36 -12.09
CA ALA A 469 31.75 16.33 -13.51
C ALA A 469 32.84 15.39 -14.06
N PRO A 470 32.52 14.26 -14.73
CA PRO A 470 33.39 13.79 -15.82
C PRO A 470 33.40 14.80 -16.99
N SER A 471 32.71 15.93 -16.85
CA SER A 471 32.49 17.01 -17.80
C SER A 471 33.30 18.27 -17.45
N SER A 472 34.48 18.43 -18.05
CA SER A 472 35.37 19.60 -18.01
C SER A 472 36.47 19.58 -16.93
N HIS A 473 37.53 18.82 -17.18
CA HIS A 473 38.86 19.24 -16.78
C HIS A 473 39.78 19.24 -18.00
N HIS A 474 39.80 20.37 -18.73
CA HIS A 474 40.99 20.85 -19.41
C HIS A 474 41.06 22.37 -19.28
N ARG A 475 42.10 22.83 -18.59
CA ARG A 475 42.92 23.94 -19.09
C ARG A 475 44.18 23.34 -19.66
#